data_AF-A0A4D6MAF4-F1
#
_entry.id   AF-A0A4D6MAF4-F1
#
_cell.length_a   1.000
_cell.length_b   1.000
_cell.length_c   1.000
_cell.angle_alpha   90.00
_cell.angle_beta   90.00
_cell.angle_gamma   90.00
#
_symmetry.space_group_name_H-M   'P 1'
#
loop_
_entity.id
_entity.type
_entity.pdbx_description
1 polymer ?
#
loop_
_entity_poly.entity_id
_entity_poly.type
_entity_poly.pdbx_seq_one_letter_code
_entity_poly.pdbx_strand_id
1 'polypeptide(L)'
;MRPTMMLRVLNKQFLGIVGDAATAVANKPPPPPVVSRKPAFIDAFLYKMKKNPSLLSNKTIWSRRSTILPEFVDTTVKIYNGKTTIRCKITEGKVGHKFGEFALTRKRKTREQANAKNVKQQKKKK
;
A
#
# COMPACT_ATOMS: atom_id res chain seq x y z
N MET A 1 29.98 9.61 46.48
CA MET A 1 30.02 8.19 46.90
C MET A 1 28.82 7.48 46.28
N ARG A 2 29.05 6.38 45.53
CA ARG A 2 27.99 5.45 45.07
C ARG A 2 27.77 4.39 46.16
N PRO A 3 26.55 3.85 46.31
CA PRO A 3 26.32 2.45 45.89
C PRO A 3 24.90 2.23 45.29
N THR A 4 24.74 1.74 44.05
CA THR A 4 24.56 0.33 43.61
C THR A 4 23.31 -0.41 44.13
N MET A 5 22.28 -0.45 43.26
CA MET A 5 21.48 -1.61 42.77
C MET A 5 21.26 -2.82 43.66
N MET A 6 19.99 -3.21 43.88
CA MET A 6 19.55 -4.62 43.90
C MET A 6 18.10 -4.75 43.39
N LEU A 7 17.92 -5.58 42.35
CA LEU A 7 16.68 -6.01 41.72
C LEU A 7 16.08 -7.20 42.49
N ARG A 8 14.76 -7.27 42.77
CA ARG A 8 14.07 -8.53 43.17
C ARG A 8 12.61 -8.63 42.67
N VAL A 9 12.44 -9.37 41.57
CA VAL A 9 11.47 -10.46 41.26
C VAL A 9 9.99 -10.41 41.74
N LEU A 10 9.09 -10.53 40.75
CA LEU A 10 7.68 -11.01 40.64
C LEU A 10 6.90 -11.60 41.87
N ASN A 11 5.57 -11.35 41.90
CA ASN A 11 4.53 -12.40 41.85
C ASN A 11 3.10 -11.90 41.45
N LYS A 12 2.30 -12.73 40.74
CA LYS A 12 0.93 -12.51 40.16
C LYS A 12 -0.21 -13.00 41.09
N GLN A 13 -1.46 -12.49 40.94
CA GLN A 13 -2.73 -13.25 40.62
C GLN A 13 -4.10 -12.49 40.82
N PHE A 14 -4.98 -12.50 39.76
CA PHE A 14 -6.49 -12.54 39.57
C PHE A 14 -7.51 -11.62 40.33
N LEU A 15 -8.76 -11.26 39.90
CA LEU A 15 -9.58 -11.01 38.65
C LEU A 15 -11.09 -10.78 39.05
N GLY A 16 -11.90 -9.87 38.42
CA GLY A 16 -13.41 -10.01 38.30
C GLY A 16 -14.31 -8.72 38.22
N ILE A 17 -15.40 -8.70 37.41
CA ILE A 17 -16.06 -7.56 36.66
C ILE A 17 -17.61 -7.38 36.85
N VAL A 18 -18.16 -6.20 36.47
CA VAL A 18 -19.56 -5.61 36.46
C VAL A 18 -20.26 -5.68 35.04
N GLY A 19 -21.58 -5.41 34.88
CA GLY A 19 -22.16 -5.01 33.56
C GLY A 19 -23.63 -4.50 33.49
N ASP A 20 -23.88 -3.36 32.80
CA ASP A 20 -25.18 -2.73 32.45
C ASP A 20 -25.26 -2.34 30.95
N ALA A 21 -26.47 -2.32 30.36
CA ALA A 21 -26.75 -2.27 28.91
C ALA A 21 -27.30 -0.93 28.38
N ALA A 22 -26.51 -0.16 27.63
CA ALA A 22 -26.94 1.06 26.92
C ALA A 22 -26.22 1.20 25.57
N THR A 23 -26.68 0.51 24.52
CA THR A 23 -26.00 0.52 23.19
C THR A 23 -26.94 0.20 22.02
N ALA A 24 -28.03 0.96 21.81
CA ALA A 24 -29.02 0.67 20.76
C ALA A 24 -28.95 1.53 19.48
N VAL A 25 -27.91 2.36 19.27
CA VAL A 25 -27.78 3.26 18.09
C VAL A 25 -26.87 2.70 16.97
N ALA A 26 -26.29 1.50 17.11
CA ALA A 26 -25.18 1.02 16.27
C ALA A 26 -25.54 0.02 15.14
N ASN A 27 -26.81 -0.18 14.77
CA ASN A 27 -27.22 -1.35 13.96
C ASN A 27 -27.75 -1.04 12.55
N LYS A 28 -27.05 -0.23 11.72
CA LYS A 28 -27.25 -0.30 10.26
C LYS A 28 -26.12 -1.15 9.66
N PRO A 29 -26.40 -2.33 9.08
CA PRO A 29 -25.35 -3.19 8.55
C PRO A 29 -24.60 -2.46 7.43
N PRO A 30 -23.26 -2.55 7.38
CA PRO A 30 -22.48 -1.94 6.32
C PRO A 30 -22.92 -2.51 4.96
N PRO A 31 -23.01 -1.69 3.90
CA PRO A 31 -23.39 -2.17 2.58
C PRO A 31 -22.39 -3.25 2.12
N PRO A 32 -22.86 -4.34 1.49
CA PRO A 32 -21.98 -5.39 1.02
C PRO A 32 -21.02 -4.84 -0.04
N PRO A 33 -19.76 -5.31 -0.08
CA PRO A 33 -18.82 -4.88 -1.09
C PRO A 33 -19.34 -5.28 -2.48
N VAL A 34 -19.35 -4.35 -3.43
CA VAL A 34 -19.75 -4.61 -4.81
C VAL A 34 -18.66 -5.46 -5.48
N VAL A 35 -18.81 -6.79 -5.47
CA VAL A 35 -17.84 -7.71 -6.09
C VAL A 35 -18.09 -7.77 -7.61
N SER A 36 -17.05 -7.52 -8.41
CA SER A 36 -17.14 -7.64 -9.86
C SER A 36 -17.38 -9.10 -10.28
N ARG A 37 -18.37 -9.35 -11.16
CA ARG A 37 -18.69 -10.70 -11.67
C ARG A 37 -17.58 -11.34 -12.53
N LYS A 38 -16.59 -10.56 -12.99
CA LYS A 38 -15.49 -11.02 -13.85
C LYS A 38 -14.28 -11.39 -13.00
N PRO A 39 -13.55 -12.48 -13.32
CA PRO A 39 -12.36 -12.86 -12.59
C PRO A 39 -11.26 -11.81 -12.73
N ALA A 40 -10.41 -11.72 -11.71
CA ALA A 40 -9.27 -10.82 -11.71
C ALA A 40 -8.36 -11.10 -12.92
N PHE A 41 -8.08 -10.07 -13.70
CA PHE A 41 -7.20 -10.19 -14.87
C PHE A 41 -5.74 -10.29 -14.44
N ILE A 42 -5.00 -11.24 -15.02
CA ILE A 42 -3.57 -11.47 -14.79
C ILE A 42 -2.92 -11.80 -16.13
N ASP A 43 -1.76 -11.21 -16.41
CA ASP A 43 -0.99 -11.55 -17.60
C ASP A 43 -0.34 -12.94 -17.53
N ALA A 44 -0.15 -13.58 -18.67
CA ALA A 44 0.40 -14.94 -18.75
C ALA A 44 1.79 -15.05 -18.11
N PHE A 45 2.65 -14.03 -18.29
CA PHE A 45 3.99 -14.04 -17.70
C PHE A 45 3.95 -13.95 -16.16
N LEU A 46 3.04 -13.15 -15.59
CA LEU A 46 2.84 -13.04 -14.15
C LEU A 46 2.22 -14.31 -13.59
N TYR A 47 1.27 -14.90 -14.32
CA TYR A 47 0.64 -16.16 -13.95
C TYR A 47 1.67 -17.30 -13.85
N LYS A 48 2.64 -17.35 -14.77
CA LYS A 48 3.73 -18.33 -14.72
C LYS A 48 4.67 -18.15 -13.53
N MET A 49 4.89 -16.90 -13.10
CA MET A 49 5.82 -16.56 -12.00
C MET A 49 5.16 -16.54 -10.62
N LYS A 50 3.83 -16.71 -10.54
CA LYS A 50 3.01 -16.65 -9.32
C LYS A 50 3.58 -17.45 -8.15
N LYS A 51 4.03 -18.69 -8.41
CA LYS A 51 4.55 -19.63 -7.41
C LYS A 51 5.98 -19.35 -6.94
N ASN A 52 6.72 -18.53 -7.68
CA ASN A 52 8.16 -18.33 -7.47
C ASN A 52 8.45 -16.85 -7.16
N PRO A 53 8.36 -16.43 -5.88
CA PRO A 53 8.55 -15.02 -5.50
C PRO A 53 9.97 -14.51 -5.81
N SER A 54 10.96 -15.39 -5.79
CA SER A 54 12.36 -15.09 -6.14
C SER A 54 12.51 -14.56 -7.57
N LEU A 55 11.79 -15.15 -8.54
CA LEU A 55 11.83 -14.75 -9.95
C LEU A 55 11.14 -13.42 -10.21
N LEU A 56 10.18 -13.08 -9.36
CA LEU A 56 9.43 -11.83 -9.46
C LEU A 56 10.20 -10.66 -8.81
N SER A 57 11.08 -10.96 -7.84
CA SER A 57 11.91 -9.96 -7.18
C SER A 57 12.73 -9.16 -8.21
N ASN A 58 12.67 -7.83 -8.12
CA ASN A 58 13.34 -6.88 -9.02
C ASN A 58 12.98 -6.98 -10.51
N LYS A 59 11.98 -7.77 -10.90
CA LYS A 59 11.52 -7.92 -12.28
C LYS A 59 10.72 -6.70 -12.73
N THR A 60 10.91 -6.32 -13.99
CA THR A 60 10.15 -5.26 -14.64
C THR A 60 8.78 -5.76 -15.11
N ILE A 61 7.72 -5.21 -14.55
CA ILE A 61 6.32 -5.45 -14.92
C ILE A 61 5.93 -4.41 -15.97
N TRP A 62 5.66 -4.88 -17.18
CA TRP A 62 5.07 -4.07 -18.25
C TRP A 62 3.53 -4.08 -18.20
N SER A 63 2.94 -5.17 -17.69
CA SER A 63 1.48 -5.35 -17.65
C SER A 63 0.84 -4.62 -16.47
N ARG A 64 0.51 -3.35 -16.71
CA ARG A 64 -0.14 -2.45 -15.73
C ARG A 64 -1.60 -2.82 -15.43
N ARG A 65 -2.24 -3.58 -16.32
CA ARG A 65 -3.65 -4.04 -16.20
C ARG A 65 -3.84 -5.22 -15.24
N SER A 66 -2.75 -5.91 -14.91
CA SER A 66 -2.77 -7.09 -14.06
C SER A 66 -3.09 -6.73 -12.61
N THR A 67 -3.89 -7.58 -11.98
CA THR A 67 -4.33 -7.45 -10.59
C THR A 67 -3.28 -8.04 -9.65
N ILE A 68 -3.07 -7.43 -8.50
CA ILE A 68 -2.15 -7.92 -7.48
C ILE A 68 -2.82 -9.05 -6.70
N LEU A 69 -2.19 -10.21 -6.72
CA LEU A 69 -2.62 -11.40 -5.98
C LEU A 69 -1.97 -11.45 -4.61
N PRO A 70 -2.60 -12.17 -3.65
CA PRO A 70 -2.01 -12.40 -2.34
C PRO A 70 -0.64 -13.10 -2.43
N GLU A 71 -0.39 -13.88 -3.47
CA GLU A 71 0.91 -14.56 -3.69
C GLU A 71 2.07 -13.60 -4.00
N PHE A 72 1.79 -12.35 -4.36
CA PHE A 72 2.81 -11.35 -4.64
C PHE A 72 3.17 -10.48 -3.43
N VAL A 73 2.57 -10.74 -2.27
CA VAL A 73 2.87 -10.00 -1.04
C VAL A 73 4.35 -10.16 -0.67
N ASP A 74 4.91 -9.11 -0.08
CA ASP A 74 6.33 -8.97 0.31
C ASP A 74 7.36 -9.00 -0.83
N THR A 75 6.92 -9.11 -2.08
CA THR A 75 7.82 -9.00 -3.22
C THR A 75 8.03 -7.54 -3.64
N THR A 76 9.27 -7.18 -3.98
CA THR A 76 9.58 -5.88 -4.58
C THR A 76 9.63 -5.99 -6.10
N VAL A 77 8.75 -5.25 -6.78
CA VAL A 77 8.62 -5.27 -8.24
C VAL A 77 8.93 -3.91 -8.85
N LYS A 78 9.27 -3.89 -10.13
CA LYS A 78 9.56 -2.69 -10.89
C LYS A 78 8.44 -2.44 -11.90
N ILE A 79 7.58 -1.44 -11.69
CA ILE A 79 6.42 -1.17 -12.55
C ILE A 79 6.78 -0.14 -13.62
N TYR A 80 6.60 -0.48 -14.89
CA TYR A 80 6.91 0.44 -15.98
C TYR A 80 5.82 1.48 -16.16
N ASN A 81 6.22 2.75 -16.30
CA ASN A 81 5.33 3.89 -16.35
C ASN A 81 5.26 4.58 -17.73
N GLY A 82 5.85 3.97 -18.75
CA GLY A 82 5.93 4.54 -20.11
C GLY A 82 7.20 5.34 -20.39
N LYS A 83 7.97 5.71 -19.37
CA LYS A 83 9.29 6.37 -19.51
C LYS A 83 10.34 5.78 -18.58
N THR A 84 9.99 5.63 -17.32
CA THR A 84 10.86 5.06 -16.29
C THR A 84 10.14 3.95 -15.55
N THR A 85 10.89 3.15 -14.81
CA THR A 85 10.36 2.04 -14.02
C THR A 85 10.44 2.38 -12.54
N ILE A 86 9.31 2.30 -11.85
CA ILE A 86 9.18 2.67 -10.44
C ILE A 86 9.28 1.40 -9.59
N ARG A 87 10.16 1.39 -8.58
CA ARG A 87 10.24 0.30 -7.61
C ARG A 87 9.08 0.40 -6.62
N CYS A 88 8.35 -0.68 -6.43
CA CYS A 88 7.21 -0.76 -5.54
C CYS A 88 7.29 -2.06 -4.73
N LYS A 89 7.32 -1.96 -3.40
CA LYS A 89 7.15 -3.11 -2.50
C LYS A 89 5.66 -3.42 -2.36
N ILE A 90 5.25 -4.66 -2.57
CA ILE A 90 3.85 -5.08 -2.47
C ILE A 90 3.55 -5.41 -1.01
N THR A 91 2.51 -4.78 -0.47
CA THR A 91 1.98 -5.01 0.88
C THR A 91 0.57 -5.58 0.77
N GLU A 92 0.04 -6.19 1.84
CA GLU A 92 -1.29 -6.81 1.85
C GLU A 92 -2.40 -5.84 1.41
N GLY A 93 -2.34 -4.58 1.83
CA GLY A 93 -3.30 -3.55 1.41
C GLY A 93 -3.27 -3.20 -0.10
N LYS A 94 -2.34 -3.75 -0.89
CA LYS A 94 -2.32 -3.59 -2.35
C LYS A 94 -2.98 -4.75 -3.08
N VAL A 95 -3.35 -5.82 -2.38
CA VAL A 95 -4.05 -6.97 -2.98
C VAL A 95 -5.41 -6.51 -3.50
N GLY A 96 -5.79 -6.96 -4.70
CA GLY A 96 -7.03 -6.53 -5.37
C GLY A 96 -6.89 -5.27 -6.23
N HIS A 97 -5.86 -4.45 -6.02
CA HIS A 97 -5.54 -3.31 -6.89
C HIS A 97 -4.77 -3.74 -8.13
N LYS A 98 -4.70 -2.86 -9.14
CA LYS A 98 -3.88 -3.09 -10.33
C LYS A 98 -2.49 -2.50 -10.19
N PHE A 99 -1.48 -3.14 -10.80
CA PHE A 99 -0.11 -2.60 -10.81
C PHE A 99 -0.04 -1.17 -11.37
N GLY A 100 -0.89 -0.84 -12.34
CA GLY A 100 -0.93 0.48 -12.95
C GLY A 100 -1.31 1.63 -12.01
N GLU A 101 -2.01 1.35 -10.91
CA GLU A 101 -2.43 2.35 -9.93
C GLU A 101 -1.24 2.89 -9.12
N PHE A 102 -0.20 2.08 -8.97
CA PHE A 102 1.02 2.45 -8.23
C PHE A 102 2.10 3.11 -9.11
N ALA A 103 1.84 3.29 -10.41
CA ALA A 103 2.74 3.93 -11.36
C ALA A 103 2.06 5.08 -12.11
N LEU A 104 2.33 6.32 -11.66
CA LEU A 104 1.73 7.56 -12.18
C LEU A 104 2.33 8.00 -13.51
N THR A 105 1.61 7.88 -14.62
CA THR A 105 2.12 8.17 -15.98
C THR A 105 2.36 9.63 -16.28
N ARG A 106 1.54 10.52 -15.70
CA ARG A 106 1.66 11.96 -15.90
C ARG A 106 2.20 12.62 -14.65
N LYS A 107 3.15 13.55 -14.85
CA LYS A 107 3.58 14.46 -13.78
C LYS A 107 2.38 15.31 -13.38
N ARG A 108 1.96 15.22 -12.11
CA ARG A 108 0.98 16.15 -11.56
C ARG A 108 1.61 17.54 -11.52
N LYS A 109 0.99 18.51 -12.18
CA LYS A 109 1.34 19.92 -12.04
C LYS A 109 0.63 20.42 -10.80
N THR A 110 1.35 20.58 -9.68
CA THR A 110 0.79 21.28 -8.52
C THR A 110 0.63 22.76 -8.89
N ARG A 111 -0.45 23.40 -8.42
CA ARG A 111 -0.72 24.83 -8.66
C ARG A 111 0.48 25.72 -8.28
N GLU A 112 1.20 25.35 -7.22
CA GLU A 112 2.45 25.99 -6.78
C GLU A 112 3.54 25.98 -7.86
N GLN A 113 3.68 24.88 -8.59
CA GLN A 113 4.69 24.74 -9.66
C GLN A 113 4.29 25.53 -10.91
N ALA A 114 3.00 25.80 -11.13
CA ALA A 114 2.54 26.71 -12.18
C ALA A 114 2.91 28.16 -11.83
N ASN A 115 2.71 28.57 -10.57
CA ASN A 115 3.10 29.89 -10.08
C ASN A 115 4.62 30.10 -10.16
N ALA A 116 5.43 29.11 -9.79
CA ALA A 116 6.90 29.19 -9.88
C ALA A 116 7.41 29.40 -11.32
N LYS A 117 6.72 28.87 -12.33
CA LYS A 117 7.06 29.09 -13.74
C LYS A 117 6.65 30.47 -14.23
N ASN A 118 5.47 30.96 -13.81
CA ASN A 118 5.01 32.32 -14.11
C ASN A 118 5.96 33.38 -13.52
N VAL A 119 6.45 33.17 -12.29
CA VAL A 119 7.45 34.06 -11.65
C VAL A 119 8.77 34.08 -12.44
N LYS A 120 9.25 32.92 -12.90
CA LYS A 120 10.47 32.83 -13.72
C LYS A 120 10.32 33.49 -15.09
N GLN A 121 9.13 33.46 -15.68
CA GLN A 121 8.85 34.13 -16.95
C GLN A 121 8.76 35.66 -16.80
N GLN A 122 8.24 36.17 -15.69
CA GLN A 122 8.21 37.61 -15.41
C GLN A 122 9.60 38.20 -15.19
N LYS A 123 10.51 37.47 -14.50
CA LYS A 123 11.90 37.92 -14.30
C LYS A 123 12.74 37.94 -15.58
N LYS A 124 12.34 37.24 -16.64
CA LYS A 124 13.07 37.19 -17.92
C LYS A 124 12.59 38.23 -18.95
N LYS A 125 11.53 38.98 -18.63
CA LYS A 125 10.95 40.06 -19.45
C LYS A 125 11.27 41.47 -18.92
N LYS A 126 11.99 41.57 -17.80
CA LYS A 126 12.72 42.78 -17.39
C LYS A 126 14.17 42.61 -17.83
#